data_AF-A0AAQ0J7D0-F1
#
_entry.id   AF-A0AAQ0J7D0-F1
#
_cell.length_a   1.000
_cell.length_b   1.000
_cell.length_c   1.000
_cell.angle_alpha   90.00
_cell.angle_beta   90.00
_cell.angle_gamma   90.00
#
_symmetry.space_group_name_H-M   'P 1'
#
loop_
_entity.id
_entity.type
_entity.pdbx_description
1 polymer ?
#
loop_
_entity_poly.entity_id
_entity_poly.type
_entity_poly.pdbx_seq_one_letter_code
_entity_poly.pdbx_strand_id
1 'polypeptide(L)'
;MSFYSQKIPNFQRKKLSRTDSPIKQAKYFLRDHVVHLRKILAGRPQEVIEAWYEILGKKYNGMTQAVGLKDGVLSVKVRNASLYAVLKQSSQKELIFRIHSAVPGAKVKEIRFLLG
;
A
#
# COMPACT_ATOMS: atom_id res chain seq x y z
N MET A 1 -3.00 -29.22 11.81
CA MET A 1 -2.36 -28.63 10.62
C MET A 1 -3.42 -28.49 9.54
N SER A 2 -3.73 -27.27 9.11
CA SER A 2 -4.59 -27.04 7.94
C SER A 2 -4.09 -25.82 7.19
N PHE A 3 -3.74 -26.03 5.92
CA PHE A 3 -3.22 -25.03 5.00
C PHE A 3 -4.38 -24.17 4.49
N TYR A 4 -4.29 -22.85 4.65
CA TYR A 4 -5.30 -21.92 4.13
C TYR A 4 -5.32 -21.94 2.61
N SER A 5 -6.41 -22.50 2.06
CA SER A 5 -6.79 -22.39 0.65
C SER A 5 -7.13 -20.95 0.30
N GLN A 6 -6.31 -20.32 -0.55
CA GLN A 6 -6.61 -18.99 -1.10
C GLN A 6 -7.74 -19.12 -2.13
N LYS A 7 -8.94 -18.68 -1.75
CA LYS A 7 -10.08 -18.56 -2.67
C LYS A 7 -9.80 -17.47 -3.71
N ILE A 8 -9.45 -17.89 -4.92
CA ILE A 8 -9.41 -17.02 -6.11
C ILE A 8 -10.87 -16.62 -6.43
N PRO A 9 -11.17 -15.34 -6.72
CA PRO A 9 -12.53 -14.91 -7.01
C PRO A 9 -13.08 -15.63 -8.24
N ASN A 10 -14.32 -16.12 -8.14
CA ASN A 10 -15.00 -16.81 -9.23
C ASN A 10 -15.42 -15.80 -10.31
N PHE A 11 -14.61 -15.65 -11.36
CA PHE A 11 -14.91 -14.79 -12.50
C PHE A 11 -15.97 -15.47 -13.37
N GLN A 12 -17.21 -14.97 -13.32
CA GLN A 12 -18.26 -15.40 -14.23
C GLN A 12 -17.84 -15.07 -15.68
N ARG A 13 -17.47 -16.10 -16.44
CA ARG A 13 -17.29 -16.01 -17.90
C ARG A 13 -18.65 -15.70 -18.52
N LYS A 14 -18.92 -14.43 -18.83
CA LYS A 14 -20.02 -14.07 -19.75
C LYS A 14 -19.76 -14.76 -21.08
N LYS A 15 -20.78 -15.45 -21.62
CA LYS A 15 -20.71 -16.20 -22.88
C LYS A 15 -20.41 -15.23 -24.02
N LEU A 16 -19.31 -15.50 -24.71
CA LEU A 16 -18.64 -14.63 -25.68
C LEU A 16 -19.29 -14.73 -27.07
N SER A 17 -19.52 -13.59 -27.74
CA SER A 17 -19.89 -13.56 -29.16
C SER A 17 -18.63 -13.72 -30.03
N ARG A 18 -18.71 -14.52 -31.11
CA ARG A 18 -17.57 -15.02 -31.92
C ARG A 18 -16.88 -13.98 -32.83
N THR A 19 -17.16 -12.69 -32.67
CA THR A 19 -16.70 -11.64 -33.61
C THR A 19 -15.99 -10.44 -32.97
N ASP A 20 -15.70 -10.45 -31.67
CA ASP A 20 -14.94 -9.35 -31.06
C ASP A 20 -13.43 -9.51 -31.27
N SER A 21 -12.78 -8.48 -31.81
CA SER A 21 -11.35 -8.44 -32.05
C SER A 21 -10.56 -8.69 -30.75
N PRO A 22 -9.52 -9.55 -30.76
CA PRO A 22 -8.64 -9.77 -29.61
C PRO A 22 -8.06 -8.48 -29.01
N ILE A 23 -7.87 -7.44 -29.83
CA ILE A 23 -7.39 -6.12 -29.42
C ILE A 23 -8.45 -5.36 -28.61
N LYS A 24 -9.73 -5.44 -29.02
CA LYS A 24 -10.85 -4.92 -28.22
C LYS A 24 -10.93 -5.65 -26.88
N GLN A 25 -10.80 -6.98 -26.89
CA GLN A 25 -10.82 -7.80 -25.67
C GLN A 25 -9.70 -7.43 -24.69
N ALA A 26 -8.47 -7.29 -25.17
CA ALA A 26 -7.34 -6.84 -24.35
C ALA A 26 -7.56 -5.43 -23.78
N LYS A 27 -8.09 -4.51 -24.57
CA LYS A 27 -8.37 -3.13 -24.15
C LYS A 27 -9.43 -3.06 -23.04
N TYR A 28 -10.49 -3.86 -23.12
CA TYR A 28 -11.50 -3.96 -22.06
C TYR A 28 -10.93 -4.60 -20.79
N PHE A 29 -10.18 -5.69 -20.94
CA PHE A 29 -9.54 -6.38 -19.83
C PHE A 29 -8.58 -5.47 -19.04
N LEU A 30 -7.74 -4.71 -19.77
CA LEU A 30 -6.82 -3.73 -19.19
C LEU A 30 -7.57 -2.57 -18.53
N ARG A 31 -8.64 -2.05 -19.14
CA ARG A 31 -9.45 -0.98 -18.54
C ARG A 31 -10.06 -1.40 -17.21
N ASP A 32 -10.65 -2.59 -17.15
CA ASP A 32 -11.29 -3.09 -15.92
C ASP A 32 -10.26 -3.26 -14.78
N HIS A 33 -9.06 -3.76 -15.11
CA HIS A 33 -7.99 -3.89 -14.14
C HIS A 33 -7.45 -2.55 -13.68
N VAL A 34 -7.34 -1.54 -14.56
CA VAL A 34 -6.95 -0.17 -14.17
C VAL A 34 -7.99 0.48 -13.28
N VAL A 35 -9.29 0.27 -13.54
CA VAL A 35 -10.37 0.79 -12.67
C VAL A 35 -10.34 0.09 -11.31
N HIS A 36 -10.05 -1.21 -11.25
CA HIS A 36 -9.86 -1.93 -10.00
C HIS A 36 -8.63 -1.42 -9.23
N LEU A 37 -7.51 -1.17 -9.92
CA LEU A 37 -6.32 -0.54 -9.36
C LEU A 37 -6.61 0.88 -8.84
N ARG A 38 -7.42 1.68 -9.56
CA ARG A 38 -7.87 3.01 -9.10
C ARG A 38 -8.78 2.94 -7.87
N LYS A 39 -9.64 1.92 -7.77
CA LYS A 39 -10.44 1.66 -6.56
C LYS A 39 -9.57 1.27 -5.36
N ILE A 40 -8.45 0.57 -5.60
CA ILE A 40 -7.44 0.29 -4.57
C ILE A 40 -6.70 1.58 -4.17
N LEU A 41 -6.42 2.48 -5.12
CA LEU A 41 -5.86 3.82 -4.87
C LEU A 41 -6.81 4.77 -4.12
N ALA A 42 -8.10 4.46 -4.01
CA ALA A 42 -9.04 5.21 -3.16
C ALA A 42 -8.68 5.15 -1.66
N GLY A 43 -7.76 4.27 -1.26
CA GLY A 43 -7.17 4.20 0.07
C GLY A 43 -5.95 5.10 0.27
N ARG A 44 -5.92 6.31 -0.31
CA ARG A 44 -4.88 7.36 -0.14
C ARG A 44 -3.43 6.87 0.13
N PRO A 45 -2.88 5.87 -0.59
CA PRO A 45 -1.58 5.29 -0.22
C PRO A 45 -0.44 6.29 -0.43
N GLN A 46 -0.57 7.12 -1.48
CA GLN A 46 0.36 8.17 -1.82
C GLN A 46 0.41 9.27 -0.74
N GLU A 47 -0.76 9.75 -0.29
CA GLU A 47 -0.85 10.76 0.78
C GLU A 47 -0.23 10.23 2.08
N VAL A 48 -0.42 8.94 2.41
CA VAL A 48 0.23 8.32 3.58
C VAL A 48 1.75 8.27 3.44
N ILE A 49 2.25 7.99 2.23
CA ILE A 49 3.69 8.02 1.94
C ILE A 49 4.25 9.44 2.07
N GLU A 50 3.53 10.45 1.59
CA GLU A 50 3.94 11.86 1.70
C GLU A 50 3.92 12.34 3.16
N ALA A 51 2.83 12.07 3.88
CA ALA A 51 2.71 12.38 5.30
C ALA A 51 3.80 11.72 6.16
N TRP A 52 4.27 10.52 5.79
CA TRP A 52 5.41 9.89 6.45
C TRP A 52 6.67 10.78 6.42
N TYR A 53 6.98 11.38 5.27
CA TYR A 53 8.13 12.26 5.12
C TYR A 53 7.95 13.62 5.81
N GLU A 54 6.71 14.09 5.93
CA GLU A 54 6.41 15.30 6.72
C GLU A 54 6.60 15.06 8.21
N ILE A 55 6.12 13.92 8.74
CA ILE A 55 6.18 13.58 10.17
C ILE A 55 7.60 13.35 10.66
N LEU A 56 8.43 12.64 9.88
CA LEU A 56 9.84 12.44 10.23
C LEU A 56 10.66 13.73 10.09
N GLY A 57 10.22 14.64 9.21
CA GLY A 57 10.91 15.89 8.94
C GLY A 57 12.18 15.71 8.10
N LYS A 58 12.67 16.84 7.59
CA LYS A 58 13.73 16.91 6.57
C LYS A 58 15.03 16.19 6.96
N LYS A 59 15.33 16.06 8.25
CA LYS A 59 16.56 15.43 8.77
C LYS A 59 16.66 13.93 8.42
N TYR A 60 15.54 13.23 8.26
CA TYR A 60 15.53 11.77 8.05
C TYR A 60 14.99 11.34 6.68
N ASN A 61 14.65 12.28 5.80
CA ASN A 61 14.08 12.00 4.46
C ASN A 61 15.03 11.25 3.51
N GLY A 62 16.33 11.19 3.81
CA GLY A 62 17.30 10.36 3.08
C GLY A 62 17.64 9.02 3.75
N MET A 63 17.22 8.83 5.00
CA MET A 63 17.53 7.66 5.82
C MET A 63 16.36 6.67 5.90
N THR A 64 15.16 7.11 5.52
CA THR A 64 13.97 6.26 5.44
C THR A 64 13.33 6.38 4.08
N GLN A 65 12.70 5.29 3.63
CA GLN A 65 11.96 5.24 2.37
C GLN A 65 10.66 4.47 2.62
N ALA A 66 9.52 5.18 2.55
CA ALA A 66 8.22 4.53 2.56
C ALA A 66 8.01 3.78 1.23
N VAL A 67 7.90 2.45 1.32
CA VAL A 67 7.80 1.55 0.16
C VAL A 67 6.35 1.39 -0.30
N GLY A 68 5.39 1.48 0.63
CA GLY A 68 3.98 1.39 0.30
C GLY A 68 3.08 1.09 1.50
N LEU A 69 1.78 1.27 1.28
CA LEU A 69 0.72 0.91 2.21
C LEU A 69 -0.09 -0.25 1.64
N LYS A 70 -0.09 -1.40 2.32
CA LYS A 70 -0.83 -2.60 1.89
C LYS A 70 -1.55 -3.23 3.08
N ASP A 71 -2.85 -3.50 2.95
CA ASP A 71 -3.69 -4.11 3.99
C ASP A 71 -3.64 -3.36 5.35
N GLY A 72 -3.35 -2.06 5.29
CA GLY A 72 -3.16 -1.19 6.46
C GLY A 72 -1.77 -1.24 7.08
N VAL A 73 -0.80 -1.93 6.48
CA VAL A 73 0.60 -1.94 6.90
C VAL A 73 1.41 -0.97 6.05
N LEU A 74 1.94 0.08 6.67
CA LEU A 74 2.90 0.98 6.03
C LEU A 74 4.29 0.36 6.13
N SER A 75 4.89 -0.02 5.00
CA SER A 75 6.24 -0.57 4.96
C SER A 75 7.26 0.54 4.72
N VAL A 76 8.26 0.64 5.60
CA VAL A 76 9.31 1.66 5.55
C VAL A 76 10.68 0.99 5.59
N LYS A 77 11.48 1.21 4.55
CA LYS A 77 12.90 0.87 4.54
C LYS A 77 13.69 1.93 5.31
N VAL A 78 14.65 1.51 6.11
CA VAL A 78 15.50 2.36 6.93
C VAL A 78 16.94 1.99 6.65
N ARG A 79 17.70 2.92 6.06
CA ARG A 79 19.08 2.69 5.61
C ARG A 79 20.09 2.72 6.76
N ASN A 80 19.77 3.42 7.84
CA ASN A 80 20.65 3.59 8.99
C ASN A 80 20.22 2.65 10.14
N ALA A 81 21.13 1.78 10.59
CA ALA A 81 20.84 0.78 11.63
C ALA A 81 20.51 1.40 12.99
N SER A 82 21.15 2.51 13.37
CA SER A 82 20.84 3.22 14.61
C SER A 82 19.44 3.82 14.57
N LEU A 83 19.06 4.45 13.46
CA LEU A 83 17.71 4.96 13.25
C LEU A 83 16.67 3.84 13.26
N TYR A 84 16.98 2.69 12.65
CA TYR A 84 16.11 1.52 12.68
C TYR A 84 15.83 1.05 14.12
N ALA A 85 16.87 0.95 14.96
CA ALA A 85 16.72 0.55 16.35
C ALA A 85 15.85 1.55 17.14
N VAL A 86 16.08 2.86 16.94
CA VAL A 86 15.28 3.92 17.56
C VAL A 86 13.81 3.84 17.13
N LEU A 87 13.54 3.70 15.83
CA LEU A 87 12.19 3.59 15.30
C LEU A 87 11.46 2.34 15.80
N LYS A 88 12.18 1.22 15.99
CA LYS A 88 11.63 -0.01 16.57
C LYS A 88 11.25 0.14 18.05
N GLN A 89 11.98 0.95 18.81
CA GLN A 89 11.69 1.23 20.22
C GLN A 89 10.65 2.35 20.40
N SER A 90 10.41 3.14 19.36
CA SER A 90 9.46 4.25 19.37
C SER A 90 8.00 3.75 19.44
N SER A 91 7.13 4.59 20.01
CA SER A 91 5.69 4.29 20.08
C SER A 91 5.06 4.25 18.69
N GLN A 92 4.74 3.05 18.19
CA GLN A 92 4.03 2.91 16.92
C GLN A 92 2.66 3.58 16.95
N LYS A 93 1.98 3.54 18.09
CA LYS A 93 0.66 4.16 18.26
C LYS A 93 0.73 5.67 17.99
N GLU A 94 1.76 6.33 18.50
CA GLU A 94 1.95 7.77 18.30
C GLU A 94 2.25 8.11 16.83
N LEU A 95 3.12 7.32 16.18
CA LEU A 95 3.42 7.51 14.76
C LEU A 95 2.18 7.31 13.89
N ILE A 96 1.39 6.27 14.16
CA ILE A 96 0.14 6.01 13.44
C ILE A 96 -0.86 7.14 13.68
N PHE A 97 -0.99 7.62 14.92
CA PHE A 97 -1.86 8.75 15.25
C PHE A 97 -1.50 9.99 14.45
N ARG A 98 -0.21 10.35 14.37
CA ARG A 98 0.27 11.48 13.55
C ARG A 98 -0.06 11.30 12.07
N ILE A 99 0.08 10.09 11.53
CA ILE A 99 -0.30 9.80 10.14
C ILE A 99 -1.81 9.99 9.93
N HIS A 100 -2.65 9.53 10.86
CA HIS A 100 -4.10 9.71 10.77
C HIS A 100 -4.52 11.17 10.92
N SER A 101 -3.80 11.96 11.72
CA SER A 101 -4.01 13.41 11.82
C SER A 101 -3.64 14.14 10.52
N ALA A 102 -2.54 13.74 9.87
CA ALA A 102 -2.11 14.32 8.60
C ALA A 102 -2.99 13.88 7.41
N VAL A 103 -3.46 12.62 7.42
CA VAL A 103 -4.27 12.04 6.35
C VAL A 103 -5.57 11.45 6.94
N PRO A 104 -6.60 12.28 7.14
CA PRO A 104 -7.89 11.82 7.61
C PRO A 104 -8.49 10.74 6.68
N GLY A 105 -8.82 9.58 7.24
CA GLY A 105 -9.33 8.42 6.50
C GLY A 105 -8.27 7.40 6.05
N ALA A 106 -6.99 7.65 6.34
CA ALA A 106 -5.94 6.65 6.17
C ALA A 106 -6.20 5.41 7.06
N LYS A 107 -6.17 4.22 6.48
CA LYS A 107 -6.39 2.95 7.20
C LYS A 107 -5.08 2.30 7.65
N VAL A 108 -4.19 3.05 8.29
CA VAL A 108 -2.92 2.51 8.81
C VAL A 108 -3.16 1.83 10.16
N LYS A 109 -2.79 0.55 10.25
CA LYS A 109 -2.90 -0.31 11.44
C LYS A 109 -1.54 -0.63 12.05
N GLU A 110 -0.50 -0.69 11.23
CA GLU A 110 0.86 -1.06 11.62
C GLU A 110 1.87 -0.31 10.75
N ILE A 111 3.03 0.03 11.33
CA ILE A 111 4.20 0.49 10.57
C ILE A 111 5.27 -0.58 10.67
N ARG A 112 5.70 -1.11 9.52
CA ARG A 112 6.74 -2.12 9.43
C ARG A 112 8.04 -1.51 8.97
N PHE A 113 8.99 -1.43 9.90
CA PHE A 113 10.36 -1.04 9.59
C PHE A 113 11.16 -2.23 9.04
N LEU A 114 11.83 -2.01 7.92
CA LEU A 114 12.74 -2.92 7.26
C LEU A 114 14.12 -2.27 7.23
N LEU A 115 15.17 -2.98 7.66
CA LEU A 115 16.53 -2.48 7.53
C LEU A 115 17.00 -2.66 6.07
N GLY A 116 17.51 -1.59 5.44
CA GLY A 116 18.04 -1.61 4.07
C GLY A 116 17.83 -0.34 3.25
#